data_AF-A0A836B5W8-F1
#
_entry.id   AF-A0A836B5W8-F1
#
_cell.length_a   1.000
_cell.length_b   1.000
_cell.length_c   1.000
_cell.angle_alpha   90.00
_cell.angle_beta   90.00
_cell.angle_gamma   90.00
#
_symmetry.space_group_name_H-M   'P 1'
#
loop_
_entity.id
_entity.type
_entity.pdbx_description
1 polymer ?
#
loop_
_entity_poly.entity_id
_entity_poly.type
_entity_poly.pdbx_seq_one_letter_code
_entity_poly.pdbx_strand_id
1 'polypeptide(L)'
;MRATLAQRGTLGAKRTAFGAAPVRPASVVRSSRASVRAQAGSSDSADVGTAGLAAIALGLPANAIMLWSEYTLKTTGAGLPPGPGGALGAAEGISYLVVLAVIGWSIYTKVSTGTGLPAGPSGLLGAVEGISYLSLLVGIVVFALKYLS
;
A
#
# COMPACT_ATOMS: atom_id res chain seq x y z
N MET A 1 68.95 33.95 -28.18
CA MET A 1 69.21 34.96 -29.23
C MET A 1 68.27 34.68 -30.41
N ARG A 2 67.54 35.72 -30.86
CA ARG A 2 66.76 35.86 -32.13
C ARG A 2 65.50 34.97 -32.25
N ALA A 3 64.27 35.48 -32.11
CA ALA A 3 63.51 36.39 -33.00
C ALA A 3 63.41 35.80 -34.43
N THR A 4 62.29 35.67 -35.13
CA THR A 4 61.02 36.42 -35.19
C THR A 4 60.17 35.67 -36.23
N LEU A 5 58.84 35.61 -36.11
CA LEU A 5 57.96 36.12 -37.18
C LEU A 5 56.49 36.09 -36.75
N ALA A 6 55.91 37.28 -36.82
CA ALA A 6 54.50 37.55 -36.68
C ALA A 6 53.75 37.14 -37.96
N GLN A 7 52.50 36.70 -37.82
CA GLN A 7 51.53 36.87 -38.88
C GLN A 7 50.21 37.36 -38.30
N ARG A 8 49.99 38.66 -38.48
CA ARG A 8 48.77 39.40 -38.17
C ARG A 8 47.89 39.33 -39.42
N GLY A 9 46.65 38.88 -39.29
CA GLY A 9 45.69 38.76 -40.39
C GLY A 9 44.28 39.15 -39.99
N THR A 10 44.01 40.45 -40.04
CA THR A 10 42.74 41.12 -40.43
C THR A 10 41.41 40.75 -39.75
N LEU A 11 41.02 41.61 -38.81
CA LEU A 11 39.77 42.41 -38.78
C LEU A 11 38.51 41.82 -39.45
N GLY A 12 37.61 41.29 -38.62
CA GLY A 12 36.18 41.21 -38.90
C GLY A 12 35.41 42.12 -37.96
N ALA A 13 35.16 43.36 -38.38
CA ALA A 13 34.25 44.26 -37.69
C ALA A 13 32.80 43.77 -37.87
N LYS A 14 32.00 43.77 -36.80
CA LYS A 14 30.68 44.48 -36.75
C LYS A 14 29.79 44.02 -35.58
N ARG A 15 29.28 45.04 -34.89
CA ARG A 15 27.89 45.20 -34.40
C ARG A 15 27.50 44.58 -33.06
N THR A 16 27.46 45.48 -32.06
CA THR A 16 26.29 45.76 -31.21
C THR A 16 25.13 44.78 -31.31
N ALA A 17 24.93 43.98 -30.27
CA ALA A 17 23.63 43.47 -29.90
C ALA A 17 23.53 43.49 -28.38
N PHE A 18 22.73 44.43 -27.88
CA PHE A 18 22.19 44.43 -26.53
C PHE A 18 21.25 43.22 -26.44
N GLY A 19 21.82 42.05 -26.12
CA GLY A 19 21.14 40.77 -26.09
C GLY A 19 20.64 40.47 -24.68
N ALA A 20 19.32 40.45 -24.53
CA ALA A 20 18.61 40.09 -23.33
C ALA A 20 19.21 38.85 -22.62
N ALA A 21 19.43 38.97 -21.31
CA ALA A 21 19.77 37.84 -20.47
C ALA A 21 18.66 36.78 -20.56
N PRO A 22 18.98 35.49 -20.78
CA PRO A 22 17.97 34.44 -20.75
C PRO A 22 17.45 34.30 -19.31
N VAL A 23 16.16 34.56 -19.14
CA VAL A 23 15.40 34.24 -17.93
C VAL A 23 15.59 32.74 -17.67
N ARG A 24 16.22 32.40 -16.54
CA ARG A 24 16.34 31.00 -16.07
C ARG A 24 14.93 30.41 -16.01
N PRO A 25 14.62 29.33 -16.75
CA PRO A 25 13.32 28.71 -16.62
C PRO A 25 13.18 28.20 -15.19
N ALA A 26 12.07 28.61 -14.55
CA ALA A 26 11.67 28.12 -13.24
C ALA A 26 11.77 26.59 -13.24
N SER A 27 12.45 26.05 -12.23
CA SER A 27 12.55 24.62 -11.99
C SER A 27 11.15 24.02 -12.00
N VAL A 28 10.81 23.31 -13.07
CA VAL A 28 9.60 22.50 -13.13
C VAL A 28 9.73 21.46 -12.04
N VAL A 29 9.01 21.67 -10.93
CA VAL A 29 8.84 20.67 -9.87
C VAL A 29 8.15 19.48 -10.51
N ARG A 30 8.97 18.53 -10.96
CA ARG A 30 8.50 17.29 -11.55
C ARG A 30 7.81 16.54 -10.42
N SER A 31 6.48 16.58 -10.41
CA SER A 31 5.64 15.77 -9.54
C SER A 31 6.07 14.32 -9.74
N SER A 32 6.86 13.80 -8.81
CA SER A 32 7.16 12.39 -8.70
C SER A 32 5.86 11.74 -8.24
N ARG A 33 4.98 11.40 -9.18
CA ARG A 33 3.94 10.41 -8.90
C ARG A 33 4.67 9.18 -8.40
N ALA A 34 4.49 8.86 -7.13
CA ALA A 34 4.94 7.60 -6.57
C ALA A 34 4.33 6.50 -7.45
N SER A 35 5.17 5.87 -8.26
CA SER A 35 4.79 4.68 -9.00
C SER A 35 4.67 3.57 -7.97
N VAL A 36 3.45 3.32 -7.50
CA VAL A 36 3.16 2.12 -6.73
C VAL A 36 3.20 0.97 -7.72
N ARG A 37 4.35 0.31 -7.80
CA ARG A 37 4.49 -0.93 -8.56
C ARG A 37 3.92 -2.04 -7.67
N ALA A 38 2.73 -2.52 -8.01
CA ALA A 38 2.24 -3.78 -7.45
C ALA A 38 3.21 -4.88 -7.91
N GLN A 39 3.99 -5.41 -6.98
CA GLN A 39 4.88 -6.53 -7.24
C GLN A 39 4.04 -7.80 -7.19
N ALA A 40 3.36 -8.11 -8.29
CA ALA A 40 2.92 -9.48 -8.53
C ALA A 40 4.20 -10.31 -8.72
N GLY A 41 4.54 -11.13 -7.72
CA GLY A 41 5.59 -12.12 -7.86
C GLY A 41 5.32 -12.95 -9.12
N SER A 42 6.36 -13.18 -9.92
CA SER A 42 6.29 -14.03 -11.11
C SER A 42 5.61 -15.34 -10.76
N SER A 43 4.74 -15.79 -11.64
CA SER A 43 3.95 -17.00 -11.62
C SER A 43 4.80 -18.28 -11.62
N ASP A 44 5.60 -18.48 -10.57
CA ASP A 44 5.68 -19.79 -9.96
C ASP A 44 4.46 -19.89 -9.05
N SER A 45 3.71 -20.98 -9.15
CA SER A 45 2.65 -21.30 -8.20
C SER A 45 3.26 -21.30 -6.80
N ALA A 46 3.22 -20.17 -6.10
CA ALA A 46 3.77 -20.05 -4.77
C ALA A 46 2.90 -20.91 -3.86
N ASP A 47 3.35 -22.15 -3.63
CA ASP A 47 2.77 -23.05 -2.66
C ASP A 47 2.92 -22.42 -1.28
N VAL A 48 1.87 -21.73 -0.82
CA VAL A 48 1.82 -21.09 0.51
C VAL A 48 1.58 -22.10 1.64
N GLY A 49 1.71 -23.39 1.33
CA GLY A 49 1.41 -24.49 2.23
C GLY A 49 -0.06 -24.50 2.69
N THR A 50 -0.35 -25.45 3.58
CA THR A 50 -1.68 -25.59 4.18
C THR A 50 -2.09 -24.36 4.99
N ALA A 51 -1.14 -23.73 5.68
CA ALA A 51 -1.38 -22.54 6.48
C ALA A 51 -1.80 -21.34 5.63
N GLY A 52 -1.13 -21.09 4.50
CA GLY A 52 -1.52 -19.99 3.60
C GLY A 52 -2.82 -20.26 2.88
N LEU A 53 -3.09 -21.51 2.48
CA LEU A 53 -4.38 -21.89 1.90
C LEU A 53 -5.52 -21.71 2.92
N ALA A 54 -5.30 -22.10 4.18
CA ALA A 54 -6.25 -21.90 5.27
C ALA A 54 -6.48 -20.40 5.55
N ALA A 55 -5.42 -19.59 5.56
CA ALA A 55 -5.52 -18.15 5.71
C ALA A 55 -6.33 -17.51 4.57
N ILE A 56 -6.18 -17.99 3.33
CA ILE A 56 -7.02 -17.54 2.21
C ILE A 56 -8.49 -17.96 2.42
N ALA A 57 -8.72 -19.25 2.67
CA ALA A 57 -10.05 -19.83 2.77
C ALA A 57 -10.87 -19.27 3.93
N LEU A 58 -10.23 -18.99 5.06
CA LEU A 58 -10.87 -18.44 6.25
C LEU A 58 -10.82 -16.91 6.28
N GLY A 59 -9.73 -16.30 5.82
CA GLY A 59 -9.50 -14.87 5.92
C GLY A 59 -10.41 -14.03 5.03
N LEU A 60 -10.73 -14.50 3.82
CA LEU A 60 -11.67 -13.79 2.94
C LEU A 60 -13.08 -13.69 3.53
N PRO A 61 -13.76 -14.79 3.92
CA PRO A 61 -15.08 -14.69 4.54
C PRO A 61 -15.01 -13.99 5.90
N ALA A 62 -13.94 -14.20 6.69
CA ALA A 62 -13.78 -13.50 7.97
C ALA A 62 -13.74 -11.98 7.80
N ASN A 63 -12.96 -11.47 6.84
CA ASN A 63 -12.93 -10.04 6.54
C ASN A 63 -14.30 -9.51 6.10
N ALA A 64 -15.03 -10.24 5.27
CA ALA A 64 -16.38 -9.84 4.85
C ALA A 64 -17.36 -9.77 6.04
N ILE A 65 -17.32 -10.75 6.95
CA ILE A 65 -18.17 -10.78 8.16
C ILE A 65 -17.80 -9.63 9.10
N MET A 66 -16.50 -9.41 9.34
CA MET A 66 -16.02 -8.32 10.20
C MET A 66 -16.45 -6.96 9.65
N LEU A 67 -16.24 -6.70 8.35
CA LEU A 67 -16.65 -5.44 7.73
C LEU A 67 -18.17 -5.23 7.73
N TRP A 68 -18.96 -6.31 7.56
CA TRP A 68 -20.41 -6.22 7.74
C TRP A 68 -20.74 -5.87 9.20
N SER A 69 -20.14 -6.55 10.18
CA SER A 69 -20.32 -6.23 11.60
C SER A 69 -20.05 -4.75 11.89
N GLU A 70 -18.93 -4.21 11.42
CA GLU A 70 -18.58 -2.80 11.62
C GLU A 70 -19.56 -1.85 10.91
N TYR A 71 -20.04 -2.20 9.72
CA TYR A 71 -21.06 -1.42 9.02
C TYR A 71 -22.39 -1.40 9.78
N THR A 72 -22.83 -2.56 10.30
CA THR A 72 -24.04 -2.67 11.10
C THR A 72 -23.90 -1.92 12.43
N LEU A 73 -22.75 -2.02 13.10
CA LEU A 73 -22.45 -1.26 14.32
C LEU A 73 -22.49 0.24 14.05
N LYS A 74 -21.92 0.69 12.93
CA LYS A 74 -21.91 2.11 12.55
C LYS A 74 -23.30 2.65 12.23
N THR A 75 -24.16 1.87 11.59
CA THR A 75 -25.47 2.33 11.07
C THR A 75 -26.62 2.11 12.04
N THR A 76 -26.59 1.03 12.82
CA THR A 76 -27.66 0.65 13.76
C THR A 76 -27.29 0.90 15.22
N GLY A 77 -26.00 0.98 15.54
CA GLY A 77 -25.51 1.09 16.91
C GLY A 77 -25.40 -0.25 17.65
N ALA A 78 -25.71 -1.38 17.00
CA ALA A 78 -25.56 -2.73 17.54
C ALA A 78 -24.70 -3.61 16.61
N GLY A 79 -24.06 -4.64 17.15
CA GLY A 79 -23.37 -5.67 16.36
C GLY A 79 -24.32 -6.52 15.52
N LEU A 80 -23.79 -7.53 14.83
CA LEU A 80 -24.65 -8.40 14.02
C LEU A 80 -25.68 -9.12 14.91
N PRO A 81 -26.92 -9.31 14.43
CA PRO A 81 -27.88 -10.13 15.15
C PRO A 81 -27.30 -11.54 15.33
N PRO A 82 -27.48 -12.19 16.49
CA PRO A 82 -26.83 -13.46 16.78
C PRO A 82 -27.25 -14.60 15.83
N GLY A 83 -28.37 -14.44 15.12
CA GLY A 83 -28.93 -15.44 14.22
C GLY A 83 -29.50 -16.66 14.96
N PRO A 84 -30.11 -17.62 14.25
CA PRO A 84 -30.65 -18.84 14.84
C PRO A 84 -29.56 -19.59 15.61
N GLY A 85 -29.81 -19.90 16.88
CA GLY A 85 -28.86 -20.61 17.74
C GLY A 85 -27.55 -19.87 18.03
N GLY A 86 -27.47 -18.56 17.74
CA GLY A 86 -26.24 -17.77 17.97
C GLY A 86 -25.14 -17.96 16.93
N ALA A 87 -25.43 -18.66 15.82
CA ALA A 87 -24.43 -19.01 14.82
C ALA A 87 -23.76 -17.80 14.15
N LEU A 88 -24.52 -16.73 13.88
CA LEU A 88 -23.98 -15.53 13.23
C LEU A 88 -23.12 -14.72 14.21
N GLY A 89 -23.53 -14.63 15.48
CA GLY A 89 -22.72 -14.01 16.52
C GLY A 89 -21.42 -14.78 16.79
N ALA A 90 -21.46 -16.11 16.75
CA ALA A 90 -20.26 -16.94 16.84
C ALA A 90 -19.33 -16.74 15.62
N ALA A 91 -19.90 -16.68 14.41
CA ALA A 91 -19.15 -16.42 13.19
C ALA A 91 -18.49 -15.03 13.21
N GLU A 92 -19.16 -14.02 13.76
CA GLU A 92 -18.61 -12.70 14.02
C GLU A 92 -17.43 -12.78 14.99
N GLY A 93 -17.58 -13.41 16.16
CA GLY A 93 -16.47 -13.57 17.10
C GLY A 93 -15.26 -14.29 16.49
N ILE A 94 -15.49 -15.38 15.77
CA ILE A 94 -14.43 -16.14 15.08
C ILE A 94 -13.77 -15.30 13.99
N SER A 95 -14.52 -14.48 13.25
CA SER A 95 -13.95 -13.67 12.17
C SER A 95 -12.94 -12.65 12.70
N TYR A 96 -13.20 -12.01 13.84
CA TYR A 96 -12.21 -11.15 14.51
C TYR A 96 -10.94 -11.92 14.88
N LEU A 97 -11.08 -13.14 15.42
CA LEU A 97 -9.91 -13.97 15.77
C LEU A 97 -9.09 -14.36 14.53
N VAL A 98 -9.75 -14.73 13.43
CA VAL A 98 -9.07 -15.05 12.16
C VAL A 98 -8.32 -13.84 11.61
N VAL A 99 -8.98 -12.66 11.59
CA VAL A 99 -8.34 -11.42 11.12
C VAL A 99 -7.14 -11.06 11.98
N LEU A 100 -7.27 -11.12 13.31
CA LEU A 100 -6.15 -10.86 14.23
C LEU A 100 -5.03 -11.90 14.08
N ALA A 101 -5.35 -13.17 13.83
CA ALA A 101 -4.35 -14.20 13.58
C ALA A 101 -3.56 -13.94 12.28
N VAL A 102 -4.23 -13.55 11.20
CA VAL A 102 -3.59 -13.16 9.93
C VAL A 102 -2.67 -11.96 10.13
N ILE A 103 -3.14 -10.91 10.82
CA ILE A 103 -2.35 -9.73 11.12
C ILE A 103 -1.16 -10.08 12.01
N GLY A 104 -1.38 -10.86 13.06
CA GLY A 104 -0.33 -11.32 13.95
C GLY A 104 0.75 -12.12 13.21
N TRP A 105 0.34 -13.00 12.29
CA TRP A 105 1.28 -13.73 11.44
C TRP A 105 2.03 -12.80 10.49
N SER A 106 1.35 -11.85 9.84
CA SER A 106 1.98 -10.81 9.01
C SER A 106 3.01 -10.00 9.78
N ILE A 107 2.69 -9.56 11.00
CA ILE A 107 3.62 -8.83 11.87
C ILE A 107 4.80 -9.73 12.21
N TYR A 108 4.55 -10.98 12.62
CA TYR A 108 5.59 -11.94 12.95
C TYR A 108 6.56 -12.19 11.80
N THR A 109 6.07 -12.40 10.57
CA THR A 109 6.94 -12.56 9.41
C THR A 109 7.66 -11.26 9.09
N LYS A 110 6.99 -10.12 9.19
CA LYS A 110 7.59 -8.81 8.92
C LYS A 110 8.74 -8.49 9.86
N VAL A 111 8.62 -8.82 11.15
CA VAL A 111 9.71 -8.64 12.12
C VAL A 111 10.82 -9.69 11.96
N SER A 112 10.49 -10.90 11.52
CA SER A 112 11.45 -12.02 11.44
C SER A 112 12.24 -12.05 10.12
N THR A 113 11.60 -11.70 9.00
CA THR A 113 12.17 -11.81 7.64
C THR A 113 12.28 -10.46 6.93
N GLY A 114 11.71 -9.39 7.50
CA GLY A 114 11.65 -8.06 6.86
C GLY A 114 10.53 -7.91 5.84
N THR A 115 9.73 -8.95 5.59
CA THR A 115 8.65 -8.97 4.60
C THR A 115 7.34 -9.46 5.22
N GLY A 116 6.19 -8.94 4.75
CA GLY A 116 4.87 -9.45 5.14
C GLY A 116 4.62 -10.89 4.72
N LEU A 117 3.35 -11.30 4.66
CA LEU A 117 3.01 -12.66 4.21
C LEU A 117 3.36 -12.82 2.73
N PRO A 118 3.70 -14.05 2.29
CA PRO A 118 3.89 -14.31 0.86
C PRO A 118 2.61 -14.00 0.09
N ALA A 119 2.75 -13.54 -1.16
CA ALA A 119 1.60 -13.13 -1.98
C ALA A 119 0.60 -14.29 -2.18
N GLY A 120 1.11 -15.52 -2.31
CA GLY A 120 0.33 -16.72 -2.54
C GLY A 120 -0.32 -16.83 -3.92
N PRO A 121 -1.12 -17.89 -4.15
CA PRO A 121 -1.76 -18.14 -5.44
C PRO A 121 -2.56 -16.92 -5.88
N SER A 122 -2.28 -16.41 -7.08
CA SER A 122 -2.90 -15.20 -7.64
C SER A 122 -2.78 -13.94 -6.77
N GLY A 123 -1.87 -13.90 -5.78
CA GLY A 123 -1.76 -12.79 -4.83
C GLY A 123 -2.83 -12.79 -3.73
N LEU A 124 -3.61 -13.86 -3.57
CA LEU A 124 -4.75 -13.90 -2.65
C LEU A 124 -4.35 -13.78 -1.18
N LEU A 125 -3.23 -14.39 -0.78
CA LEU A 125 -2.78 -14.29 0.61
C LEU A 125 -2.33 -12.87 0.95
N GLY A 126 -1.65 -12.20 0.01
CA GLY A 126 -1.32 -10.79 0.13
C GLY A 126 -2.56 -9.89 0.16
N ALA A 127 -3.60 -10.20 -0.63
CA ALA A 127 -4.86 -9.49 -0.58
C ALA A 127 -5.57 -9.66 0.77
N VAL A 128 -5.58 -10.89 1.31
CA VAL A 128 -6.12 -11.18 2.65
C VAL A 128 -5.37 -10.41 3.72
N GLU A 129 -4.04 -10.36 3.68
CA GLU A 129 -3.25 -9.53 4.59
C GLU A 129 -3.67 -8.05 4.51
N GLY A 130 -3.71 -7.48 3.30
CA GLY A 130 -4.05 -6.08 3.09
C GLY A 130 -5.46 -5.73 3.55
N ILE A 131 -6.45 -6.57 3.21
CA ILE A 131 -7.84 -6.37 3.65
C ILE A 131 -7.93 -6.53 5.18
N SER A 132 -7.20 -7.46 5.79
CA SER A 132 -7.20 -7.62 7.24
C SER A 132 -6.72 -6.37 7.99
N TYR A 133 -5.63 -5.73 7.55
CA TYR A 133 -5.21 -4.45 8.12
C TYR A 133 -6.25 -3.35 7.92
N LEU A 134 -6.90 -3.31 6.75
CA LEU A 134 -7.96 -2.34 6.47
C LEU A 134 -9.18 -2.57 7.37
N SER A 135 -9.62 -3.82 7.54
CA SER A 135 -10.72 -4.20 8.43
C SER A 135 -10.43 -3.80 9.88
N LEU A 136 -9.21 -4.04 10.36
CA LEU A 136 -8.80 -3.61 11.70
C LEU A 136 -8.84 -2.08 11.84
N LEU A 137 -8.36 -1.34 10.84
CA LEU A 137 -8.44 0.13 10.84
C LEU A 137 -9.90 0.61 10.86
N VAL A 138 -10.78 0.00 10.06
CA VAL A 138 -12.21 0.32 10.08
C VAL A 138 -12.80 0.08 11.46
N GLY A 139 -12.52 -1.06 12.10
CA GLY A 139 -13.01 -1.33 13.45
C GLY A 139 -12.51 -0.33 14.49
N ILE A 140 -11.24 0.05 14.46
CA ILE A 140 -10.71 1.12 15.33
C ILE A 140 -11.44 2.44 15.12
N VAL A 141 -11.68 2.82 13.85
CA VAL A 141 -12.38 4.07 13.51
C VAL A 141 -13.84 4.02 13.94
N VAL A 142 -14.57 2.93 13.67
CA VAL A 142 -15.98 2.76 14.06
C VAL A 142 -16.11 2.78 15.58
N PHE A 143 -15.23 2.07 16.29
CA PHE A 143 -15.16 2.10 17.75
C PHE A 143 -14.95 3.52 18.29
N ALA A 144 -13.96 4.25 17.76
CA ALA A 144 -13.69 5.63 18.19
C ALA A 144 -14.90 6.55 17.95
N LEU A 145 -15.54 6.45 16.78
CA LEU A 145 -16.73 7.25 16.47
C LEU A 145 -17.96 6.88 17.30
N LYS A 146 -18.02 5.67 17.86
CA LYS A 146 -19.17 5.19 18.64
C LYS A 146 -19.02 5.43 20.15
N TYR A 147 -17.81 5.27 20.68
CA TYR A 147 -17.57 5.26 22.12
C TYR A 147 -16.75 6.45 22.62
N LEU A 148 -16.04 7.17 21.74
CA LEU A 148 -15.21 8.34 22.09
C LEU A 148 -15.78 9.66 21.55
N SER A 149 -16.87 9.63 20.76
CA SER A 149 -17.60 10.80 20.23
C SER A 149 -18.97 10.91 20.87
#